data_AF-K0JFL3-F1
#
_entry.id   AF-K0JFL3-F1
#
_cell.length_a   1.000
_cell.length_b   1.000
_cell.length_c   1.000
_cell.angle_alpha   90.00
_cell.angle_beta   90.00
_cell.angle_gamma   90.00
#
_symmetry.space_group_name_H-M   'P 1'
#
loop_
_entity.id
_entity.type
_entity.pdbx_description
1 polymer ?
#
loop_
_entity_poly.entity_id
_entity_poly.type
_entity_poly.pdbx_seq_one_letter_code
_entity_poly.pdbx_strand_id
1 'polypeptide(L)'
;MEVFKLPAVGYENLIKIIQAYDSVKKEVYSLNDIVNNSGLHKDTIIKNNHFLISTGIIGDDKIITELGKSLSRAYEFNIKDEIISIWTGIINNTEFLSSLINNLRISGKHFEFEEYKNKILHDSNDNNNTFTKSGSSCIIEIFKICNFIVINEGIISYNKKYIELNDMKDKIEQLNKLEEENNNNEDNTNDIKEKIYDLNKDIFNYGLSEKFYIKSMELKKEYVLNHIFFMVSILVDILVLITFFIINTKLHTDNLFFNIKLLVLSFGILGLLLWVTKYFNRRVHEQYNYQKIMNINLWCCHLFIFIVEN
;
A
#
# COMPACT_ATOMS: atom_id res chain seq x y z
N MET A 1 -8.59 -1.24 -33.40
CA MET A 1 -8.01 -1.24 -32.03
C MET A 1 -8.68 -2.36 -31.28
N GLU A 2 -7.92 -3.35 -30.83
CA GLU A 2 -8.47 -4.48 -30.08
C GLU A 2 -8.98 -3.98 -28.72
N VAL A 3 -10.16 -4.44 -28.30
CA VAL A 3 -10.81 -3.96 -27.08
C VAL A 3 -10.11 -4.59 -25.87
N PHE A 4 -9.39 -3.79 -25.09
CA PHE A 4 -8.79 -4.28 -23.84
C PHE A 4 -9.89 -4.64 -22.84
N LYS A 5 -9.89 -5.89 -22.36
CA LYS A 5 -10.87 -6.37 -21.38
C LYS A 5 -10.38 -6.14 -19.96
N LEU A 6 -11.17 -5.41 -19.18
CA LEU A 6 -10.91 -5.21 -17.75
C LEU A 6 -11.09 -6.53 -16.98
N PRO A 7 -10.46 -6.68 -15.81
CA PRO A 7 -10.76 -7.79 -14.93
C PRO A 7 -12.25 -7.72 -14.52
N ALA A 8 -12.90 -8.87 -14.35
CA ALA A 8 -14.31 -8.94 -13.94
C ALA A 8 -14.49 -8.99 -12.41
N VAL A 9 -13.39 -8.93 -11.66
CA VAL A 9 -13.34 -9.06 -10.19
C VAL A 9 -12.52 -7.95 -9.57
N GLY A 10 -12.70 -7.75 -8.27
CA GLY A 10 -11.80 -6.93 -7.46
C GLY A 10 -10.44 -7.60 -7.22
N TYR A 11 -9.49 -6.81 -6.73
CA TYR A 11 -8.09 -7.17 -6.60
C TYR A 11 -7.82 -8.45 -5.81
N GLU A 12 -8.46 -8.65 -4.66
CA GLU A 12 -8.27 -9.86 -3.84
C GLU A 12 -8.67 -11.15 -4.57
N ASN A 13 -9.76 -11.10 -5.34
CA ASN A 13 -10.21 -12.24 -6.12
C ASN A 13 -9.35 -12.45 -7.36
N LEU A 14 -8.78 -11.39 -7.94
CA LEU A 14 -7.80 -11.51 -9.02
C LEU A 14 -6.57 -12.29 -8.54
N ILE A 15 -6.05 -12.00 -7.34
CA ILE A 15 -4.93 -12.74 -6.74
C ILE A 15 -5.26 -14.23 -6.62
N LYS A 16 -6.44 -14.57 -6.08
CA LYS A 16 -6.90 -15.96 -5.96
C LYS A 16 -6.94 -16.68 -7.31
N ILE A 17 -7.38 -15.99 -8.37
CA ILE A 17 -7.40 -16.57 -9.72
C ILE A 17 -5.95 -16.85 -10.18
N ILE A 18 -5.03 -15.89 -10.03
CA ILE A 18 -3.63 -16.04 -10.43
C ILE A 18 -2.97 -17.22 -9.69
N GLN A 19 -3.14 -17.30 -8.37
CA GLN A 19 -2.61 -18.40 -7.55
C GLN A 19 -3.25 -19.75 -7.91
N ALA A 20 -4.54 -19.76 -8.25
CA ALA A 20 -5.20 -20.98 -8.70
C ALA A 20 -4.64 -21.48 -10.03
N TYR A 21 -4.30 -20.60 -10.97
CA TYR A 21 -3.62 -20.99 -12.21
C TYR A 21 -2.23 -21.61 -11.95
N ASP A 22 -1.47 -21.09 -10.98
CA ASP A 22 -0.15 -21.61 -10.60
C ASP A 22 -0.23 -22.98 -9.90
N SER A 23 -1.26 -23.18 -9.09
CA SER A 23 -1.47 -24.43 -8.34
C SER A 23 -1.79 -25.65 -9.23
N VAL A 24 -2.19 -25.44 -10.48
CA VAL A 24 -2.47 -26.52 -11.42
C VAL A 24 -1.15 -27.07 -11.94
N LYS A 25 -0.71 -28.20 -11.35
CA LYS A 25 0.53 -28.91 -11.69
C LYS A 25 0.61 -29.48 -13.12
N LYS A 26 -0.41 -29.28 -13.94
CA LYS A 26 -0.52 -29.86 -15.29
C LYS A 26 -0.15 -28.81 -16.32
N GLU A 27 0.63 -29.19 -17.33
CA GLU A 27 0.84 -28.44 -18.58
C GLU A 27 -0.43 -28.40 -19.46
N VAL A 28 -1.61 -28.63 -18.88
CA VAL A 28 -2.89 -28.66 -19.58
C VAL A 28 -3.90 -27.89 -18.74
N TYR A 29 -4.53 -26.89 -19.37
CA TYR A 29 -5.60 -26.11 -18.77
C TYR A 29 -6.77 -27.00 -18.33
N SER A 30 -7.09 -26.95 -17.03
CA SER A 30 -8.23 -27.65 -16.43
C SER A 30 -9.06 -26.67 -15.63
N LEU A 31 -10.16 -26.22 -16.21
CA LEU A 31 -11.05 -25.24 -15.58
C LEU A 31 -11.63 -25.74 -14.25
N ASN A 32 -11.91 -27.04 -14.13
CA ASN A 32 -12.41 -27.61 -12.88
C ASN A 32 -11.37 -27.56 -11.75
N ASP A 33 -10.10 -27.81 -12.08
CA ASP A 33 -9.01 -27.75 -11.10
C ASP A 33 -8.82 -26.29 -10.61
N ILE A 34 -8.91 -25.32 -11.52
CA ILE A 34 -8.83 -23.88 -11.18
C ILE A 34 -10.02 -23.43 -10.32
N VAL A 35 -11.24 -23.89 -10.63
CA VAL A 35 -12.44 -23.62 -9.82
C VAL A 35 -12.25 -24.15 -8.39
N ASN A 36 -11.79 -25.38 -8.26
CA ASN A 36 -11.57 -26.01 -6.95
C ASN A 36 -10.50 -25.27 -6.13
N ASN A 37 -9.39 -24.88 -6.77
CA ASN A 37 -8.26 -24.25 -6.07
C ASN A 37 -8.52 -22.76 -5.75
N SER A 38 -9.27 -22.04 -6.58
CA SER A 38 -9.62 -20.64 -6.33
C SER A 38 -10.79 -20.46 -5.37
N GLY A 39 -11.68 -21.45 -5.27
CA GLY A 39 -12.96 -21.33 -4.56
C GLY A 39 -13.94 -20.36 -5.22
N LEU A 40 -13.72 -20.00 -6.50
CA LEU A 40 -14.56 -19.07 -7.26
C LEU A 40 -15.43 -19.79 -8.30
N HIS A 41 -16.56 -19.17 -8.65
CA HIS A 41 -17.45 -19.72 -9.67
C HIS A 41 -16.77 -19.76 -11.05
N LYS A 42 -17.07 -20.81 -11.83
CA LYS A 42 -16.52 -21.03 -13.18
C LYS A 42 -16.63 -19.81 -14.09
N ASP A 43 -17.79 -19.16 -14.10
CA ASP A 43 -18.02 -17.98 -14.95
C ASP A 43 -17.12 -16.80 -14.58
N THR A 44 -16.80 -16.67 -13.30
CA THR A 44 -15.90 -15.61 -12.80
C THR A 44 -14.49 -15.82 -13.34
N ILE A 45 -14.00 -17.06 -13.35
CA ILE A 45 -12.68 -17.39 -13.91
C ILE A 45 -12.67 -17.10 -15.42
N ILE A 46 -13.64 -17.65 -16.17
CA ILE A 46 -13.70 -17.49 -17.63
C ILE A 46 -13.70 -16.02 -18.03
N LYS A 47 -14.48 -15.18 -17.35
CA LYS A 47 -14.57 -13.73 -17.63
C LYS A 47 -13.25 -12.98 -17.44
N ASN A 48 -12.35 -13.48 -16.58
CA ASN A 48 -11.06 -12.86 -16.33
C ASN A 48 -9.95 -13.34 -17.27
N ASN A 49 -10.14 -14.42 -18.02
CA ASN A 49 -9.09 -14.99 -18.87
C ASN A 49 -8.56 -13.99 -19.90
N HIS A 50 -9.44 -13.20 -20.52
CA HIS A 50 -9.00 -12.18 -21.50
C HIS A 50 -8.06 -11.15 -20.88
N PHE A 51 -8.32 -10.70 -19.66
CA PHE A 51 -7.44 -9.78 -18.94
C PHE A 51 -6.09 -10.44 -18.58
N LEU A 52 -6.13 -11.70 -18.12
CA LEU A 52 -4.90 -12.44 -17.77
C LEU A 52 -4.02 -12.73 -18.99
N ILE A 53 -4.64 -12.98 -20.16
CA ILE A 53 -3.93 -13.15 -21.43
C ILE A 53 -3.34 -11.81 -21.89
N SER A 54 -4.13 -10.74 -21.88
CA SER A 54 -3.66 -9.42 -22.35
C SER A 54 -2.53 -8.83 -21.49
N THR A 55 -2.43 -9.27 -20.23
CA THR A 55 -1.33 -8.90 -19.31
C THR A 55 -0.16 -9.89 -19.34
N GLY A 56 -0.26 -10.98 -20.11
CA GLY A 56 0.77 -12.01 -20.22
C GLY A 56 0.94 -12.88 -18.97
N ILE A 57 0.00 -12.83 -18.02
CA ILE A 57 0.00 -13.67 -16.81
C ILE A 57 -0.30 -15.14 -17.18
N ILE A 58 -1.16 -15.34 -18.16
CA ILE A 58 -1.41 -16.66 -18.77
C ILE A 58 -1.22 -16.54 -20.29
N GLY A 59 -0.89 -17.65 -20.96
CA GLY A 59 -0.81 -17.74 -22.42
C GLY A 59 -2.19 -17.92 -23.08
N ASP A 60 -2.23 -17.89 -24.40
CA ASP A 60 -3.44 -18.14 -25.20
C ASP A 60 -4.04 -19.54 -24.97
N ASP A 61 -3.18 -20.49 -24.62
CA ASP A 61 -3.51 -21.85 -24.19
C ASP A 61 -4.11 -21.91 -22.76
N LYS A 62 -4.19 -20.77 -22.07
CA LYS A 62 -4.65 -20.59 -20.70
C LYS A 62 -3.76 -21.32 -19.69
N ILE A 63 -2.49 -21.50 -20.03
CA ILE A 63 -1.46 -22.00 -19.11
C ILE A 63 -0.77 -20.81 -18.48
N ILE A 64 -0.42 -20.93 -17.19
CA ILE A 64 0.29 -19.86 -16.49
C ILE A 64 1.70 -19.68 -17.06
N THR A 65 2.08 -18.42 -17.34
CA THR A 65 3.41 -18.08 -17.84
C THR A 65 4.42 -18.00 -16.70
N GLU A 66 5.73 -17.94 -16.99
CA GLU A 66 6.75 -17.69 -15.95
C GLU A 66 6.54 -16.35 -15.22
N LEU A 67 6.03 -15.34 -15.93
CA LEU A 67 5.64 -14.07 -15.35
C LEU A 67 4.48 -14.26 -14.36
N GLY A 68 3.45 -15.02 -14.75
CA GLY A 68 2.33 -15.34 -13.87
C GLY A 68 2.74 -16.16 -12.64
N LYS A 69 3.62 -17.16 -12.80
CA LYS A 69 4.17 -17.97 -11.70
C LYS A 69 4.97 -17.10 -10.73
N SER A 70 5.82 -16.21 -11.24
CA SER A 70 6.60 -15.29 -10.43
C SER A 70 5.68 -14.38 -9.62
N LEU A 71 4.63 -13.84 -10.24
CA LEU A 71 3.64 -13.02 -9.57
C LEU A 71 2.87 -13.79 -8.50
N SER A 72 2.45 -15.02 -8.80
CA SER A 72 1.77 -15.92 -7.85
C SER A 72 2.61 -16.17 -6.59
N ARG A 73 3.89 -16.54 -6.76
CA ARG A 73 4.83 -16.77 -5.66
C ARG A 73 5.08 -15.51 -4.84
N ALA A 74 5.24 -14.36 -5.50
CA ALA A 74 5.41 -13.09 -4.81
C ALA A 74 4.21 -12.77 -3.91
N TYR A 75 2.99 -13.09 -4.34
CA TYR A 75 1.79 -13.00 -3.49
C TYR A 75 1.76 -14.03 -2.37
N GLU A 76 2.12 -15.29 -2.64
CA GLU A 76 2.14 -16.38 -1.65
C GLU A 76 3.09 -16.05 -0.48
N PHE A 77 4.28 -15.53 -0.78
CA PHE A 77 5.28 -15.13 0.22
C PHE A 77 5.16 -13.67 0.67
N ASN A 78 4.19 -12.92 0.15
CA ASN A 78 3.97 -11.49 0.45
C ASN A 78 5.21 -10.61 0.24
N ILE A 79 5.97 -10.88 -0.83
CA ILE A 79 7.18 -10.15 -1.20
C ILE A 79 6.77 -8.89 -1.99
N LYS A 80 6.49 -7.81 -1.26
CA LYS A 80 5.93 -6.57 -1.83
C LYS A 80 6.75 -5.97 -2.97
N ASP A 81 8.07 -5.95 -2.84
CA ASP A 81 8.95 -5.35 -3.84
C ASP A 81 8.89 -6.11 -5.17
N GLU A 82 8.79 -7.44 -5.12
CA GLU A 82 8.60 -8.28 -6.32
C GLU A 82 7.22 -8.08 -6.95
N ILE A 83 6.16 -8.01 -6.14
CA ILE A 83 4.80 -7.71 -6.63
C ILE A 83 4.80 -6.39 -7.39
N ILE A 84 5.41 -5.35 -6.81
CA ILE A 84 5.51 -4.02 -7.42
C ILE A 84 6.31 -4.09 -8.72
N SER A 85 7.48 -4.73 -8.70
CA SER A 85 8.35 -4.84 -9.87
C SER A 85 7.65 -5.54 -11.04
N ILE A 86 6.99 -6.67 -10.78
CA ILE A 86 6.31 -7.45 -11.82
C ILE A 86 5.12 -6.67 -12.39
N TRP A 87 4.27 -6.08 -11.55
CA TRP A 87 3.14 -5.28 -12.05
C TRP A 87 3.58 -4.04 -12.82
N THR A 88 4.63 -3.35 -12.37
CA THR A 88 5.21 -2.24 -13.13
C THR A 88 5.63 -2.69 -14.53
N GLY A 89 6.29 -3.85 -14.64
CA GLY A 89 6.62 -4.46 -15.93
C GLY A 89 5.37 -4.73 -16.79
N ILE A 90 4.33 -5.35 -16.20
CA ILE A 90 3.06 -5.62 -16.90
C ILE A 90 2.42 -4.32 -17.40
N ILE A 91 2.32 -3.30 -16.55
CA ILE A 91 1.68 -2.02 -16.86
C ILE A 91 2.41 -1.32 -18.00
N ASN A 92 3.74 -1.26 -17.93
CA ASN A 92 4.56 -0.60 -18.94
C ASN A 92 4.48 -1.30 -20.30
N ASN A 93 4.36 -2.63 -20.31
CA ASN A 93 4.24 -3.44 -21.53
C ASN A 93 2.81 -3.54 -22.07
N THR A 94 1.82 -3.08 -21.32
CA THR A 94 0.41 -3.07 -21.74
C THR A 94 0.02 -1.68 -22.21
N GLU A 95 -0.14 -1.47 -23.51
CA GLU A 95 -0.44 -0.16 -24.13
C GLU A 95 -1.60 0.57 -23.43
N PHE A 96 -2.70 -0.14 -23.17
CA PHE A 96 -3.88 0.41 -22.51
C PHE A 96 -3.57 0.89 -21.08
N LEU A 97 -2.91 0.07 -20.26
CA LEU A 97 -2.61 0.43 -18.87
C LEU A 97 -1.58 1.57 -18.78
N SER A 98 -0.53 1.51 -19.61
CA SER A 98 0.47 2.56 -19.73
C SER A 98 -0.18 3.89 -20.17
N SER A 99 -1.14 3.86 -21.10
CA SER A 99 -1.91 5.04 -21.52
C SER A 99 -2.70 5.68 -20.38
N LEU A 100 -3.37 4.88 -19.53
CA LEU A 100 -4.12 5.40 -18.38
C LEU A 100 -3.23 6.16 -17.40
N ILE A 101 -2.06 5.61 -17.11
CA ILE A 101 -1.05 6.23 -16.24
C ILE A 101 -0.47 7.49 -16.89
N ASN A 102 -0.16 7.44 -18.18
CA ASN A 102 0.36 8.59 -18.92
C ASN A 102 -0.65 9.75 -19.00
N ASN A 103 -1.93 9.44 -19.16
CA ASN A 103 -2.99 10.45 -19.16
C ASN A 103 -3.10 11.15 -17.81
N LEU A 104 -3.02 10.40 -16.70
CA LEU A 104 -2.93 10.98 -15.36
C LEU A 104 -1.69 11.86 -15.18
N ARG A 105 -0.54 11.38 -15.68
CA ARG A 105 0.74 12.10 -15.63
C ARG A 105 0.68 13.43 -16.38
N ILE A 106 0.31 13.41 -17.66
CA ILE A 106 0.34 14.58 -18.54
C ILE A 106 -0.72 15.60 -18.14
N SER A 107 -1.93 15.13 -17.80
CA SER A 107 -3.01 16.04 -17.46
C SER A 107 -2.78 16.76 -16.12
N GLY A 108 -1.99 16.17 -15.22
CA GLY A 108 -1.82 16.66 -13.84
C GLY A 108 -3.14 16.75 -13.07
N LYS A 109 -4.21 16.13 -13.58
CA LYS A 109 -5.56 16.26 -13.04
C LYS A 109 -5.74 15.38 -11.82
N HIS A 110 -6.53 15.90 -10.90
CA HIS A 110 -7.07 15.18 -9.77
C HIS A 110 -8.44 14.66 -10.16
N PHE A 111 -8.70 13.38 -9.87
CA PHE A 111 -9.99 12.75 -10.16
C PHE A 111 -10.60 12.24 -8.85
N GLU A 112 -11.90 12.39 -8.67
CA GLU A 112 -12.57 11.61 -7.64
C GLU A 112 -12.53 10.12 -8.00
N PHE A 113 -12.53 9.24 -7.00
CA PHE A 113 -12.40 7.80 -7.21
C PHE A 113 -13.44 7.23 -8.18
N GLU A 114 -14.72 7.61 -8.03
CA GLU A 114 -15.80 7.16 -8.93
C GLU A 114 -15.70 7.78 -10.32
N GLU A 115 -15.23 9.03 -10.43
CA GLU A 115 -14.99 9.69 -11.71
C GLU A 115 -13.92 8.94 -12.51
N TYR A 116 -12.80 8.60 -11.86
CA TYR A 116 -11.72 7.88 -12.52
C TYR A 116 -12.11 6.44 -12.90
N LYS A 117 -12.91 5.75 -12.07
CA LYS A 117 -13.50 4.46 -12.44
C LYS A 117 -14.32 4.56 -13.72
N ASN A 118 -15.17 5.57 -13.83
CA ASN A 118 -15.99 5.80 -15.02
C ASN A 118 -15.14 6.16 -16.23
N LYS A 119 -14.04 6.90 -16.03
CA LYS A 119 -13.05 7.17 -17.08
C LYS A 119 -12.38 5.89 -17.59
N ILE A 120 -11.89 5.02 -16.71
CA ILE A 120 -11.29 3.73 -17.11
C ILE A 120 -12.29 2.89 -17.91
N LEU A 121 -13.55 2.84 -17.45
CA LEU A 121 -14.63 2.14 -18.15
C LEU A 121 -14.85 2.68 -19.56
N HIS A 122 -14.99 4.00 -19.67
CA HIS A 122 -15.14 4.68 -20.95
C HIS A 122 -13.94 4.41 -21.88
N ASP A 123 -12.72 4.57 -21.38
CA ASP A 123 -11.50 4.40 -22.18
C ASP A 123 -11.28 2.93 -22.60
N SER A 124 -11.77 1.97 -21.81
CA SER A 124 -11.68 0.53 -22.14
C SER A 124 -12.62 0.09 -23.27
N ASN A 125 -13.59 0.93 -23.67
CA ASN A 125 -14.69 0.57 -24.58
C ASN A 125 -15.44 -0.71 -24.16
N ASP A 126 -15.40 -1.10 -22.88
CA ASP A 126 -16.14 -2.25 -22.38
C ASP A 126 -17.55 -1.83 -21.94
N ASN A 127 -18.54 -2.71 -22.15
CA ASN A 127 -19.93 -2.39 -21.84
C ASN A 127 -20.09 -2.11 -20.34
N ASN A 128 -20.78 -1.02 -20.00
CA ASN A 128 -21.07 -0.59 -18.61
C ASN A 128 -21.92 -1.65 -17.87
N ASN A 129 -21.27 -2.64 -17.26
CA ASN A 129 -21.91 -3.69 -16.48
C ASN A 129 -21.26 -3.76 -15.08
N THR A 130 -21.90 -4.47 -14.14
CA THR A 130 -21.43 -4.52 -12.74
C THR A 130 -20.03 -5.15 -12.59
N PHE A 131 -19.65 -6.03 -13.53
CA PHE A 131 -18.34 -6.68 -13.55
C PHE A 131 -17.24 -5.71 -13.97
N THR A 132 -17.49 -4.90 -15.00
CA THR A 132 -16.53 -3.90 -15.48
C THR A 132 -16.29 -2.83 -14.42
N LYS A 133 -17.29 -2.46 -13.61
CA LYS A 133 -17.11 -1.57 -12.44
C LYS A 133 -16.17 -2.14 -11.38
N SER A 134 -16.23 -3.45 -11.13
CA SER A 134 -15.30 -4.12 -10.21
C SER A 134 -13.89 -4.15 -10.81
N GLY A 135 -13.82 -4.30 -12.14
CA GLY A 135 -12.58 -4.26 -12.90
C GLY A 135 -11.85 -2.93 -12.84
N SER A 136 -12.54 -1.82 -13.06
CA SER A 136 -11.91 -0.50 -12.96
C SER A 136 -11.38 -0.22 -11.56
N SER A 137 -12.11 -0.62 -10.51
CA SER A 137 -11.59 -0.59 -9.14
C SER A 137 -10.35 -1.48 -8.95
N CYS A 138 -10.32 -2.66 -9.55
CA CYS A 138 -9.15 -3.54 -9.49
C CYS A 138 -7.91 -2.91 -10.13
N ILE A 139 -8.06 -2.25 -11.29
CA ILE A 139 -6.95 -1.53 -11.95
C ILE A 139 -6.43 -0.40 -11.05
N ILE A 140 -7.32 0.36 -10.41
CA ILE A 140 -6.93 1.43 -9.48
C ILE A 140 -6.14 0.86 -8.29
N GLU A 141 -6.56 -0.27 -7.72
CA GLU A 141 -5.80 -0.91 -6.63
C GLU A 141 -4.42 -1.39 -7.11
N ILE A 142 -4.30 -1.95 -8.31
CA ILE A 142 -3.00 -2.32 -8.89
C ILE A 142 -2.10 -1.08 -9.02
N PHE A 143 -2.61 0.02 -9.58
CA PHE A 143 -1.85 1.27 -9.73
C PHE A 143 -1.40 1.86 -8.39
N LYS A 144 -2.26 1.78 -7.38
CA LYS A 144 -1.96 2.23 -6.02
C LYS A 144 -0.85 1.37 -5.38
N ILE A 145 -0.90 0.06 -5.55
CA ILE A 145 0.13 -0.85 -5.01
C ILE A 145 1.48 -0.61 -5.65
N CYS A 146 1.50 -0.34 -6.95
CA CYS A 146 2.71 0.03 -7.69
C CYS A 146 3.17 1.47 -7.42
N ASN A 147 2.51 2.20 -6.51
CA ASN A 147 2.78 3.59 -6.20
C ASN A 147 2.69 4.56 -7.40
N PHE A 148 1.99 4.21 -8.49
CA PHE A 148 1.74 5.15 -9.61
C PHE A 148 0.77 6.26 -9.23
N ILE A 149 -0.15 5.97 -8.30
CA ILE A 149 -1.18 6.91 -7.85
C ILE A 149 -1.22 6.99 -6.32
N VAL A 150 -1.65 8.14 -5.82
CA VAL A 150 -1.95 8.37 -4.40
C VAL A 150 -3.42 8.72 -4.27
N ILE A 151 -4.09 8.07 -3.32
CA ILE A 151 -5.51 8.32 -3.00
C ILE A 151 -5.57 9.05 -1.65
N ASN A 152 -5.89 10.34 -1.69
CA ASN A 152 -6.07 11.17 -0.50
C ASN A 152 -7.52 11.65 -0.46
N GLU A 153 -8.25 11.33 0.62
CA GLU A 153 -9.64 11.78 0.81
C GLU A 153 -10.58 11.43 -0.36
N GLY A 154 -10.34 10.29 -1.03
CA GLY A 154 -11.13 9.85 -2.19
C GLY A 154 -10.72 10.50 -3.52
N ILE A 155 -9.71 11.38 -3.50
CA ILE A 155 -9.14 12.00 -4.68
C ILE A 155 -7.91 11.21 -5.12
N ILE A 156 -7.94 10.75 -6.36
CA ILE A 156 -6.85 10.10 -7.07
C ILE A 156 -5.97 11.19 -7.69
N SER A 157 -4.69 11.08 -7.42
CA SER A 157 -3.64 11.93 -8.01
C SER A 157 -2.51 11.06 -8.49
N TYR A 158 -1.85 11.48 -9.57
CA TYR A 158 -0.62 10.83 -10.01
C TYR A 158 0.47 11.04 -8.96
N ASN A 159 1.22 9.98 -8.62
CA ASN A 159 2.31 10.06 -7.68
C ASN A 159 3.56 10.67 -8.32
N LYS A 160 3.70 12.01 -8.26
CA LYS A 160 4.84 12.76 -8.83
C LYS A 160 6.21 12.22 -8.40
N LYS A 161 6.25 11.70 -7.18
CA LYS A 161 7.41 11.13 -6.55
C LYS A 161 7.96 9.90 -7.32
N TYR A 162 7.11 9.09 -7.94
CA TYR A 162 7.51 7.95 -8.78
C TYR A 162 8.14 8.38 -10.12
N ILE A 163 7.76 9.54 -10.68
CA ILE A 163 8.37 10.11 -11.90
C ILE A 163 9.82 10.49 -11.64
N GLU A 164 10.09 11.22 -10.56
CA GLU A 164 11.46 11.66 -10.24
C GLU A 164 12.41 10.46 -10.20
N LEU A 165 11.99 9.36 -9.60
CA LEU A 165 12.82 8.16 -9.48
C LEU A 165 13.03 7.43 -10.83
N ASN A 166 12.00 7.30 -11.66
CA ASN A 166 12.13 6.63 -12.96
C ASN A 166 12.83 7.52 -14.00
N ASP A 167 12.55 8.83 -14.03
CA ASP A 167 13.26 9.78 -14.88
C ASP A 167 14.75 9.82 -14.52
N MET A 168 15.10 9.71 -13.23
CA MET A 168 16.49 9.58 -12.79
C MET A 168 17.11 8.26 -13.26
N LYS A 169 16.40 7.14 -13.17
CA LYS A 169 16.88 5.83 -13.66
C LYS A 169 17.09 5.82 -15.17
N ASP A 170 16.14 6.36 -15.93
CA ASP A 170 16.21 6.45 -17.39
C ASP A 170 17.38 7.36 -17.82
N LYS A 171 17.61 8.47 -17.10
CA LYS A 171 18.80 9.32 -17.31
C LYS A 171 20.10 8.59 -17.03
N ILE A 172 20.17 7.78 -15.97
CA ILE A 172 21.36 6.95 -15.68
C ILE A 172 21.59 5.96 -16.82
N GLU A 173 20.56 5.29 -17.32
CA GLU A 173 20.70 4.33 -18.41
C GLU A 173 21.22 5.00 -19.70
N GLN A 174 20.75 6.21 -20.00
CA GLN A 174 21.26 7.01 -21.12
C GLN A 174 22.72 7.43 -20.91
N LEU A 175 23.09 7.88 -19.71
CA LEU A 175 24.46 8.27 -19.38
C LEU A 175 25.43 7.10 -19.42
N ASN A 176 25.02 5.91 -18.96
CA ASN A 176 25.85 4.70 -19.05
C ASN A 176 26.14 4.33 -20.51
N LYS A 177 25.14 4.42 -21.42
CA LYS A 177 25.34 4.20 -22.85
C LYS A 177 26.32 5.23 -23.46
N LEU A 178 26.21 6.49 -23.06
CA LEU A 178 27.12 7.56 -23.49
C LEU A 178 28.54 7.39 -22.94
N GLU A 179 28.70 6.84 -21.73
CA GLU A 179 30.00 6.51 -21.15
C GLU A 179 30.69 5.41 -21.97
N GLU A 180 29.96 4.33 -22.29
CA GLU A 180 30.45 3.22 -23.10
C GLU A 180 30.92 3.68 -24.50
N GLU A 181 30.21 4.62 -25.12
CA GLU A 181 30.54 5.20 -26.43
C GLU A 181 31.75 6.15 -26.39
N ASN A 182 32.01 6.83 -25.26
CA ASN A 182 33.05 7.86 -25.14
C ASN A 182 34.36 7.39 -24.49
N ASN A 183 34.58 6.07 -24.37
CA ASN A 183 35.74 5.46 -23.69
C ASN A 183 37.15 5.91 -24.18
N ASN A 184 37.26 6.67 -25.27
CA ASN A 184 38.53 7.16 -25.81
C ASN A 184 38.91 8.60 -25.37
N ASN A 185 38.07 9.29 -24.59
CA ASN A 185 38.29 10.70 -24.23
C ASN A 185 38.11 10.94 -22.71
N GLU A 186 39.21 10.85 -21.96
CA GLU A 186 39.24 10.79 -20.48
C GLU A 186 38.45 11.92 -19.78
N ASP A 187 38.54 13.17 -20.26
CA ASP A 187 37.86 14.31 -19.61
C ASP A 187 36.32 14.23 -19.72
N ASN A 188 35.79 13.82 -20.88
CA ASN A 188 34.35 13.62 -21.06
C ASN A 188 33.84 12.41 -20.27
N THR A 189 34.64 11.35 -20.18
CA THR A 189 34.29 10.15 -19.40
C THR A 189 34.21 10.47 -17.89
N ASN A 190 35.06 11.35 -17.38
CA ASN A 190 35.05 11.76 -15.97
C ASN A 190 33.80 12.60 -15.60
N ASP A 191 33.39 13.55 -16.45
CA ASP A 191 32.17 14.36 -16.23
C ASP A 191 30.88 13.51 -16.26
N ILE A 192 30.83 12.50 -17.15
CA ILE A 192 29.69 11.55 -17.22
C ILE A 192 29.61 10.71 -15.93
N LYS A 193 30.76 10.21 -15.44
CA LYS A 193 30.84 9.43 -14.19
C LYS A 193 30.38 10.22 -12.96
N GLU A 194 30.76 11.50 -12.88
CA GLU A 194 30.34 12.38 -11.78
C GLU A 194 28.81 12.58 -11.78
N LYS A 195 28.21 12.82 -12.95
CA LYS A 195 26.75 12.89 -13.09
C LYS A 195 26.04 11.60 -12.69
N ILE A 196 26.57 10.44 -13.10
CA ILE A 196 26.01 9.13 -12.71
C ILE A 196 26.08 8.94 -11.20
N TYR A 197 27.18 9.34 -10.55
CA TYR A 197 27.35 9.24 -9.10
C TYR A 197 26.32 10.10 -8.35
N ASP A 198 26.14 11.36 -8.75
CA ASP A 198 25.17 12.26 -8.12
C ASP A 198 23.73 11.77 -8.27
N LEU A 199 23.35 11.33 -9.48
CA LEU A 199 22.03 10.73 -9.72
C LEU A 199 21.80 9.47 -8.87
N ASN A 200 22.80 8.60 -8.74
CA ASN A 200 22.70 7.41 -7.88
C ASN A 200 22.56 7.77 -6.39
N LYS A 201 23.27 8.81 -5.94
CA LYS A 201 23.16 9.34 -4.57
C LYS A 201 21.76 9.89 -4.31
N ASP A 202 21.18 10.61 -5.26
CA ASP A 202 19.82 11.14 -5.16
C ASP A 202 18.78 10.01 -5.09
N ILE A 203 18.91 8.98 -5.94
CA ILE A 203 18.05 7.78 -5.89
C ILE A 203 18.16 7.08 -4.53
N PHE A 204 19.38 6.93 -4.00
CA PHE A 204 19.60 6.29 -2.71
C PHE A 204 18.94 7.08 -1.57
N ASN A 205 19.16 8.39 -1.51
CA ASN A 205 18.57 9.28 -0.52
C ASN A 205 17.04 9.28 -0.61
N TYR A 206 16.52 9.26 -1.83
CA TYR A 206 15.10 9.14 -2.09
C TYR A 206 14.52 7.85 -1.50
N GLY A 207 15.12 6.70 -1.81
CA GLY A 207 14.67 5.40 -1.28
C GLY A 207 14.75 5.33 0.26
N LEU A 208 15.75 5.99 0.85
CA LEU A 208 15.87 6.12 2.30
C LEU A 208 14.69 6.95 2.87
N SER A 209 14.35 8.07 2.24
CA SER A 209 13.25 8.94 2.65
C SER A 209 11.89 8.23 2.59
N GLU A 210 11.68 7.37 1.58
CA GLU A 210 10.46 6.58 1.44
C GLU A 210 10.34 5.53 2.55
N LYS A 211 11.44 4.81 2.87
CA LYS A 211 11.49 3.89 4.01
C LYS A 211 11.16 4.59 5.33
N PHE A 212 11.69 5.80 5.55
CA PHE A 212 11.36 6.60 6.73
C PHE A 212 9.89 7.05 6.75
N TYR A 213 9.36 7.46 5.59
CA TYR A 213 7.96 7.86 5.45
C TYR A 213 7.01 6.70 5.77
N ILE A 214 7.22 5.53 5.15
CA ILE A 214 6.44 4.31 5.43
C ILE A 214 6.51 3.97 6.91
N LYS A 215 7.72 3.98 7.48
CA LYS A 215 7.88 3.68 8.91
C LYS A 215 7.14 4.66 9.81
N SER A 216 7.14 5.94 9.45
CA SER A 216 6.38 6.96 10.19
C SER A 216 4.87 6.73 10.11
N MET A 217 4.36 6.24 8.97
CA MET A 217 2.94 5.95 8.77
C MET A 217 2.51 4.70 9.55
N GLU A 218 3.34 3.65 9.59
CA GLU A 218 3.13 2.47 10.45
C GLU A 218 3.02 2.88 11.93
N LEU A 219 3.97 3.69 12.40
CA LEU A 219 3.97 4.20 13.78
C LEU A 219 2.73 5.03 14.07
N LYS A 220 2.25 5.84 13.12
CA LYS A 220 0.99 6.59 13.26
C LYS A 220 -0.20 5.66 13.45
N LYS A 221 -0.27 4.58 12.68
CA LYS A 221 -1.37 3.59 12.76
C LYS A 221 -1.35 2.85 14.09
N GLU A 222 -0.17 2.41 14.52
CA GLU A 222 0.04 1.75 15.81
C GLU A 222 -0.36 2.69 16.97
N TYR A 223 0.00 3.97 16.88
CA TYR A 223 -0.40 4.99 17.84
C TYR A 223 -1.92 5.15 17.93
N VAL A 224 -2.61 5.26 16.80
CA VAL A 224 -4.09 5.38 16.77
C VAL A 224 -4.74 4.14 17.39
N LEU A 225 -4.25 2.94 17.08
CA LEU A 225 -4.79 1.69 17.62
C LEU A 225 -4.60 1.63 19.15
N ASN A 226 -3.42 1.98 19.65
CA ASN A 226 -3.12 2.03 21.09
C ASN A 226 -4.01 3.06 21.81
N HIS A 227 -4.26 4.21 21.17
CA HIS A 227 -5.16 5.22 21.71
C HIS A 227 -6.61 4.72 21.81
N ILE A 228 -7.12 4.03 20.80
CA ILE A 228 -8.46 3.42 20.83
C ILE A 228 -8.55 2.38 21.96
N PHE A 229 -7.57 1.49 22.06
CA PHE A 229 -7.54 0.46 23.10
C PHE A 229 -7.57 1.08 24.51
N PHE A 230 -6.84 2.17 24.70
CA PHE A 230 -6.87 2.93 25.95
C PHE A 230 -8.25 3.52 26.27
N MET A 231 -8.91 4.16 25.30
CA MET A 231 -10.24 4.74 25.52
C MET A 231 -11.27 3.66 25.87
N VAL A 232 -11.17 2.48 25.26
CA VAL A 232 -12.01 1.32 25.60
C VAL A 232 -11.73 0.82 27.01
N SER A 233 -10.46 0.72 27.42
CA SER A 233 -10.09 0.30 28.78
C SER A 233 -10.69 1.22 29.85
N ILE A 234 -10.63 2.55 29.64
CA ILE A 234 -11.25 3.52 30.57
C ILE A 234 -12.77 3.31 30.64
N LEU A 235 -13.43 3.10 29.50
CA LEU A 235 -14.88 2.88 29.48
C LEU A 235 -15.26 1.61 30.25
N VAL A 236 -14.46 0.54 30.14
CA VAL A 236 -14.65 -0.70 30.90
C VAL A 236 -14.50 -0.42 32.40
N ASP A 237 -13.46 0.29 32.83
CA ASP A 237 -13.24 0.63 34.24
C ASP A 237 -14.39 1.48 34.82
N ILE A 238 -14.88 2.46 34.05
CA ILE A 238 -16.04 3.28 34.42
C ILE A 238 -17.30 2.40 34.56
N LEU A 239 -17.55 1.48 33.62
CA LEU A 239 -18.69 0.57 33.68
C LEU A 239 -18.62 -0.35 34.89
N VAL A 240 -17.43 -0.85 35.23
CA VAL A 240 -17.19 -1.66 36.43
C VAL A 240 -17.54 -0.85 37.68
N LEU A 241 -17.05 0.40 37.79
CA LEU A 241 -17.38 1.29 38.91
C LEU A 241 -18.87 1.57 39.03
N ILE A 242 -19.56 1.86 37.92
CA ILE A 242 -21.01 2.08 37.90
C ILE A 242 -21.75 0.82 38.36
N THR A 243 -21.33 -0.36 37.88
CA THR A 243 -21.95 -1.65 38.25
C THR A 243 -21.77 -1.91 39.74
N PHE A 244 -20.56 -1.71 40.27
CA PHE A 244 -20.30 -1.79 41.71
C PHE A 244 -21.14 -0.78 42.51
N PHE A 245 -21.31 0.45 42.00
CA PHE A 245 -22.16 1.46 42.64
C PHE A 245 -23.63 1.04 42.68
N ILE A 246 -24.19 0.52 41.58
CA ILE A 246 -25.57 0.03 41.50
C ILE A 246 -25.79 -1.18 42.42
N ILE A 247 -24.84 -2.12 42.46
CA ILE A 247 -24.88 -3.26 43.39
C ILE A 247 -24.87 -2.74 44.83
N ASN A 248 -24.03 -1.73 45.13
CA ASN A 248 -23.88 -1.17 46.46
C ASN A 248 -25.14 -0.41 46.94
N THR A 249 -25.84 0.33 46.07
CA THR A 249 -27.10 1.01 46.44
C THR A 249 -28.23 0.02 46.72
N LYS A 250 -28.15 -1.21 46.21
CA LYS A 250 -29.17 -2.25 46.40
C LYS A 250 -28.94 -3.15 47.63
N LEU A 251 -27.71 -3.21 48.17
CA LEU A 251 -27.29 -4.05 49.30
C LEU A 251 -26.99 -3.19 50.56
N HIS A 252 -28.05 -2.75 51.23
CA HIS A 252 -27.96 -2.10 52.55
C HIS A 252 -27.90 -3.13 53.68
N THR A 253 -26.71 -3.47 54.17
CA THR A 253 -26.53 -4.09 55.50
C THR A 253 -25.11 -3.85 56.06
N ASP A 254 -25.08 -3.46 57.34
CA ASP A 254 -24.02 -3.41 58.36
C ASP A 254 -22.72 -2.59 58.19
N ASN A 255 -22.40 -1.84 59.25
CA ASN A 255 -21.30 -0.87 59.37
C ASN A 255 -19.89 -1.45 59.17
N LEU A 256 -19.66 -2.75 59.43
CA LEU A 256 -18.35 -3.38 59.23
C LEU A 256 -18.05 -3.57 57.73
N PHE A 257 -19.08 -3.93 56.94
CA PHE A 257 -18.95 -4.04 55.49
C PHE A 257 -18.72 -2.67 54.85
N PHE A 258 -19.24 -1.58 55.42
CA PHE A 258 -19.02 -0.22 54.93
C PHE A 258 -17.53 0.19 54.93
N ASN A 259 -16.76 -0.17 55.96
CA ASN A 259 -15.33 0.18 56.04
C ASN A 259 -14.46 -0.61 55.05
N ILE A 260 -14.73 -1.92 54.89
CA ILE A 260 -14.05 -2.73 53.87
C ILE A 260 -14.42 -2.24 52.46
N LYS A 261 -15.66 -1.81 52.24
CA LYS A 261 -16.14 -1.22 50.98
C LYS A 261 -15.40 0.08 50.62
N LEU A 262 -15.21 0.99 51.58
CA LEU A 262 -14.48 2.25 51.36
C LEU A 262 -13.00 1.99 51.01
N LEU A 263 -12.44 0.95 51.60
CA LEU A 263 -11.06 0.53 51.39
C LEU A 263 -10.86 -0.09 50.00
N VAL A 264 -11.79 -0.95 49.54
CA VAL A 264 -11.75 -1.48 48.16
C VAL A 264 -11.92 -0.36 47.12
N LEU A 265 -12.82 0.59 47.36
CA LEU A 265 -13.02 1.75 46.48
C LEU A 265 -11.77 2.64 46.41
N SER A 266 -11.10 2.88 47.54
CA SER A 266 -9.88 3.70 47.59
C SER A 266 -8.70 3.01 46.89
N PHE A 267 -8.54 1.69 47.05
CA PHE A 267 -7.54 0.92 46.29
C PHE A 267 -7.85 0.90 44.78
N GLY A 268 -9.11 0.83 44.39
CA GLY A 268 -9.52 0.94 42.98
C GLY A 268 -9.17 2.30 42.37
N ILE A 269 -9.48 3.39 43.09
CA ILE A 269 -9.13 4.76 42.67
C ILE A 269 -7.60 4.95 42.61
N LEU A 270 -6.87 4.43 43.61
CA LEU A 270 -5.40 4.51 43.64
C LEU A 270 -4.75 3.73 42.50
N GLY A 271 -5.29 2.54 42.19
CA GLY A 271 -4.86 1.74 41.04
C GLY A 271 -5.09 2.45 39.72
N LEU A 272 -6.25 3.08 39.55
CA LEU A 272 -6.60 3.86 38.37
C LEU A 272 -5.69 5.10 38.23
N LEU A 273 -5.39 5.79 39.33
CA LEU A 273 -4.44 6.92 39.37
C LEU A 273 -3.03 6.51 38.96
N LEU A 274 -2.49 5.43 39.53
CA LEU A 274 -1.16 4.90 39.20
C LEU A 274 -1.07 4.43 37.74
N TRP A 275 -2.15 3.85 37.22
CA TRP A 275 -2.22 3.38 35.85
C TRP A 275 -2.33 4.54 34.86
N VAL A 276 -3.12 5.58 35.17
CA VAL A 276 -3.17 6.84 34.42
C VAL A 276 -1.80 7.52 34.42
N THR A 277 -1.07 7.55 35.54
CA THR A 277 0.29 8.12 35.57
C THR A 277 1.25 7.34 34.69
N LYS A 278 1.20 6.00 34.71
CA LYS A 278 2.01 5.15 33.83
C LYS A 278 1.69 5.38 32.36
N TYR A 279 0.41 5.56 32.02
CA TYR A 279 -0.04 5.89 30.68
C TYR A 279 0.45 7.26 30.21
N PHE A 280 0.33 8.30 31.04
CA PHE A 280 0.86 9.63 30.71
C PHE A 280 2.39 9.61 30.57
N ASN A 281 3.10 8.87 31.41
CA ASN A 281 4.56 8.75 31.29
C ASN A 281 4.95 8.04 29.97
N ARG A 282 4.20 7.01 29.58
CA ARG A 282 4.35 6.35 28.27
C ARG A 282 4.02 7.30 27.10
N ARG A 283 2.95 8.09 27.20
CA ARG A 283 2.58 9.12 26.22
C ARG A 283 3.69 10.15 25.99
N VAL A 284 4.33 10.63 27.07
CA VAL A 284 5.42 11.60 26.98
C VAL A 284 6.63 10.99 26.25
N HIS A 285 6.99 9.75 26.56
CA HIS A 285 8.09 9.05 25.86
C HIS A 285 7.76 8.77 24.38
N GLU A 286 6.52 8.37 24.07
CA GLU A 286 6.09 8.10 22.71
C GLU A 286 6.00 9.38 21.88
N GLN A 287 5.49 10.49 22.43
CA GLN A 287 5.50 11.80 21.77
C GLN A 287 6.93 12.31 21.54
N TYR A 288 7.84 12.12 22.50
CA TYR A 288 9.24 12.51 22.32
C TYR A 288 9.91 11.72 21.18
N ASN A 289 9.66 10.42 21.09
CA ASN A 289 10.15 9.61 19.97
C ASN A 289 9.51 10.02 18.63
N TYR A 290 8.20 10.31 18.62
CA TYR A 290 7.50 10.77 17.43
C TYR A 290 8.01 12.13 16.95
N GLN A 291 8.24 13.06 17.88
CA GLN A 291 8.76 14.39 17.59
C GLN A 291 10.24 14.36 17.21
N LYS A 292 11.02 13.41 17.76
CA LYS A 292 12.40 13.14 17.31
C LYS A 292 12.44 12.62 15.88
N ILE A 293 11.56 11.68 15.52
CA ILE A 293 11.43 11.17 14.14
C ILE A 293 10.94 12.27 13.19
N MET A 294 9.98 13.09 13.62
CA MET A 294 9.45 14.21 12.83
C MET A 294 10.49 15.32 12.68
N ASN A 295 11.29 15.61 13.70
CA ASN A 295 12.40 16.55 13.65
C ASN A 295 13.54 16.03 12.78
N ILE A 296 13.83 14.72 12.76
CA ILE A 296 14.77 14.11 11.81
C ILE A 296 14.26 14.29 10.38
N ASN A 297 12.97 14.03 10.12
CA ASN A 297 12.37 14.29 8.80
C ASN A 297 12.43 15.79 8.44
N LEU A 298 12.16 16.70 9.37
CA LEU A 298 12.30 18.15 9.15
C LEU A 298 13.75 18.55 8.91
N TRP A 299 14.71 17.92 9.58
CA TRP A 299 16.14 18.14 9.38
C TRP A 299 16.59 17.64 8.00
N CYS A 300 16.12 16.47 7.57
CA CYS A 300 16.35 15.96 6.22
C CYS A 300 15.71 16.88 5.15
N CYS A 301 14.51 17.41 5.39
CA CYS A 301 13.89 18.40 4.50
C CYS A 301 14.63 19.76 4.52
N HIS A 302 15.13 20.22 5.67
CA HIS A 302 15.92 21.44 5.75
C HIS A 302 17.31 21.29 5.14
N LEU A 303 17.94 20.11 5.26
CA LEU A 303 19.18 19.76 4.56
C LEU A 303 18.94 19.75 3.04
N PHE A 304 17.77 19.29 2.60
CA PHE A 304 17.35 19.33 1.20
C PHE A 304 17.20 20.77 0.67
N ILE A 305 16.64 21.69 1.46
CA ILE A 305 16.56 23.13 1.10
C ILE A 305 17.96 23.77 1.09
N PHE A 306 18.81 23.42 2.06
CA PHE A 306 20.16 24.00 2.19
C PHE A 306 21.15 23.54 1.09
N ILE A 307 20.93 22.34 0.53
CA ILE A 307 21.71 21.77 -0.59
C ILE A 307 21.21 22.28 -1.95
N VAL A 308 19.94 22.70 -2.07
CA VAL A 308 19.37 23.23 -3.32
C VAL A 308 19.63 24.75 -3.46
N GLU A 309 19.92 25.46 -2.37
CA GLU A 309 20.18 26.91 -2.36
C GLU A 309 21.68 27.31 -2.29
N ASN A 310 22.62 26.36 -2.28
CA ASN A 310 24.07 26.60 -2.37
C ASN A 310 24.71 25.71 -3.44
#